data_AF-A0A316HU74-F1
#
_entry.id   AF-A0A316HU74-F1
#
_cell.length_a   1.000
_cell.length_b   1.000
_cell.length_c   1.000
_cell.angle_alpha   90.00
_cell.angle_beta   90.00
_cell.angle_gamma   90.00
#
_symmetry.space_group_name_H-M   'P 1'
#
loop_
_entity.id
_entity.type
_entity.pdbx_description
1 polymer ?
#
loop_
_entity_poly.entity_id
_entity_poly.type
_entity_poly.pdbx_seq_one_letter_code
_entity_poly.pdbx_strand_id
1 'polypeptide(L)'
;MLLSIWSRTWIGWWSLLPVGAVVAWLFVDPRVFPPVREPRSWAARGIYGERAWVQDRDLVPPAHRKVLRLLVALGVIGFGMIFWGLIALDVWPTVFGATVVVVA
;
A
#
# COMPACT_ATOMS: atom_id res chain seq x y z
N MET A 1 3.42 -0.95 -9.85
CA MET A 1 4.68 -0.56 -9.18
C MET A 1 5.72 -1.68 -9.18
N LEU A 2 5.41 -2.88 -8.64
CA LEU A 2 6.38 -4.00 -8.57
C LEU A 2 6.99 -4.36 -9.93
N LEU A 3 6.16 -4.58 -10.95
CA LEU A 3 6.63 -4.90 -12.32
C LEU A 3 7.43 -3.76 -12.94
N SER A 4 7.04 -2.51 -12.69
CA SER A 4 7.77 -1.32 -13.14
C SER A 4 9.21 -1.33 -12.60
N ILE A 5 9.39 -1.65 -11.32
CA ILE A 5 10.72 -1.72 -10.69
C ILE A 5 11.50 -2.96 -11.19
N TRP A 6 10.83 -4.10 -11.33
CA TRP A 6 11.45 -5.34 -11.83
C TRP A 6 11.97 -5.21 -13.27
N SER A 7 11.26 -4.44 -14.10
CA SER A 7 11.61 -4.17 -15.50
C SER A 7 13.00 -3.54 -15.69
N ARG A 8 13.65 -3.08 -14.60
CA ARG A 8 15.06 -2.62 -14.62
C ARG A 8 16.01 -3.68 -15.18
N THR A 9 15.69 -4.96 -15.03
CA THR A 9 16.49 -6.07 -15.58
C THR A 9 16.34 -6.23 -17.08
N TRP A 10 15.19 -5.83 -17.65
CA TRP A 10 14.88 -5.99 -19.07
C TRP A 10 15.19 -4.72 -19.87
N ILE A 11 14.92 -3.55 -19.28
CA ILE A 11 14.93 -2.25 -19.97
C ILE A 11 15.91 -1.26 -19.30
N GLY A 12 16.65 -1.70 -18.28
CA GLY A 12 17.65 -0.86 -17.61
C GLY A 12 17.05 0.40 -16.99
N TRP A 13 17.67 1.55 -17.26
CA TRP A 13 17.26 2.85 -16.73
C TRP A 13 15.88 3.31 -17.24
N TRP A 14 15.41 2.78 -18.37
CA TRP A 14 14.08 3.08 -18.90
C TRP A 14 12.95 2.61 -17.97
N SER A 15 13.23 1.72 -17.01
CA SER A 15 12.29 1.35 -15.94
C SER A 15 11.81 2.53 -15.08
N LEU A 16 12.53 3.66 -15.09
CA LEU A 16 12.07 4.88 -14.44
C LEU A 16 10.84 5.51 -15.11
N LEU A 17 10.63 5.29 -16.42
CA LEU A 17 9.42 5.76 -17.09
C LEU A 17 8.14 5.10 -16.55
N PRO A 18 8.01 3.76 -16.52
CA PRO A 18 6.83 3.13 -15.94
C PRO A 18 6.72 3.35 -14.44
N VAL A 19 7.82 3.54 -13.71
CA VAL A 19 7.76 3.96 -12.30
C VAL A 19 7.18 5.37 -12.18
N GLY A 20 7.70 6.33 -12.95
CA GLY A 20 7.23 7.70 -12.99
C GLY A 20 5.77 7.80 -13.41
N ALA A 21 5.33 6.99 -14.38
CA ALA A 21 3.94 6.92 -14.80
C ALA A 21 3.01 6.45 -13.66
N VAL A 22 3.41 5.42 -12.90
CA VAL A 22 2.65 4.95 -11.74
C VAL A 22 2.61 6.03 -10.64
N VAL A 23 3.73 6.70 -10.35
CA VAL A 23 3.78 7.79 -9.37
C VAL A 23 2.86 8.94 -9.80
N ALA A 24 2.95 9.38 -11.06
CA ALA A 24 2.10 10.43 -11.60
C ALA A 24 0.62 10.05 -11.49
N TRP A 25 0.27 8.80 -11.81
CA TRP A 25 -1.08 8.30 -11.66
C TRP A 25 -1.57 8.37 -10.21
N LEU A 26 -0.76 7.99 -9.21
CA LEU A 26 -1.12 8.09 -7.79
C LEU A 26 -1.45 9.52 -7.34
N PHE A 27 -0.84 10.54 -7.97
CA PHE A 27 -1.19 11.93 -7.72
C PHE A 27 -2.46 12.37 -8.47
N VAL A 28 -2.65 11.89 -9.70
CA VAL A 28 -3.80 12.27 -10.54
C VAL A 28 -5.09 11.61 -10.04
N ASP A 29 -5.01 10.38 -9.55
CA ASP A 29 -6.14 9.53 -9.15
C ASP A 29 -7.10 10.25 -8.15
N PRO A 30 -6.65 10.83 -7.03
CA PRO A 30 -7.54 11.56 -6.11
C PRO A 30 -8.16 12.85 -6.68
N ARG A 31 -7.60 13.39 -7.78
CA ARG A 31 -8.13 14.59 -8.46
C ARG A 31 -9.17 14.24 -9.51
N VAL A 32 -9.04 13.06 -10.12
CA VAL A 32 -9.97 12.56 -11.14
C VAL A 32 -11.25 12.06 -10.51
N PHE A 33 -11.17 11.42 -9.34
CA PHE A 33 -12.34 10.85 -8.67
C PHE A 33 -12.87 11.78 -7.56
N PRO A 34 -14.15 12.16 -7.60
CA PRO A 34 -14.73 13.02 -6.57
C PRO A 34 -14.76 12.31 -5.20
N PRO A 35 -14.68 13.07 -4.10
CA PRO A 35 -14.74 12.49 -2.76
C PRO A 35 -16.06 11.76 -2.52
N VAL A 36 -15.99 10.63 -1.83
CA VAL A 36 -17.18 9.86 -1.45
C VAL A 36 -17.92 10.63 -0.36
N ARG A 37 -19.18 11.00 -0.63
CA ARG A 37 -20.03 11.73 0.34
C ARG A 37 -20.52 10.82 1.47
N GLU A 38 -20.83 9.56 1.15
CA GLU A 38 -21.28 8.54 2.11
C GLU A 38 -20.49 7.23 1.88
N PRO A 39 -19.58 6.85 2.80
CA PRO A 39 -18.81 5.61 2.67
C PRO A 39 -19.71 4.39 2.96
N ARG A 40 -20.47 3.96 1.95
CA ARG A 40 -21.39 2.81 2.08
C ARG A 40 -20.68 1.48 1.80
N SER A 41 -19.67 1.46 0.93
CA SER A 41 -18.87 0.28 0.64
C SER A 41 -17.86 -0.01 1.75
N TRP A 42 -17.51 -1.29 1.93
CA TRP A 42 -16.53 -1.72 2.94
C TRP A 42 -15.16 -1.06 2.72
N ALA A 43 -14.69 -1.00 1.48
CA ALA A 43 -13.44 -0.33 1.12
C ALA A 43 -13.46 1.17 1.48
N ALA A 44 -14.56 1.89 1.21
CA ALA A 44 -14.66 3.29 1.58
C ALA A 44 -14.68 3.47 3.11
N ARG A 45 -15.36 2.60 3.86
CA ARG A 45 -15.34 2.65 5.34
C ARG A 45 -13.94 2.42 5.90
N GLY A 46 -13.15 1.51 5.32
CA GLY A 46 -11.76 1.30 5.70
C GLY A 46 -10.92 2.57 5.53
N ILE A 47 -10.90 3.14 4.31
CA ILE A 47 -10.10 4.33 3.98
C ILE A 47 -10.48 5.54 4.86
N TYR A 48 -11.77 5.83 5.00
CA TYR A 48 -12.23 6.94 5.82
C TYR A 48 -12.07 6.67 7.32
N GLY A 49 -12.13 5.40 7.74
CA GLY A 49 -11.84 4.98 9.11
C GLY A 49 -10.37 5.19 9.49
N GLU A 50 -9.44 4.84 8.61
CA GLU A 50 -8.01 5.12 8.79
C GLU A 50 -7.74 6.63 8.87
N ARG A 51 -8.36 7.42 7.99
CA ARG A 51 -8.26 8.88 8.03
C ARG A 51 -8.76 9.45 9.36
N ALA A 52 -9.90 8.96 9.85
CA ALA A 52 -10.43 9.37 11.16
C ALA A 52 -9.49 8.96 12.30
N TRP A 53 -8.91 7.76 12.27
CA TRP A 53 -7.95 7.30 13.27
C TRP A 53 -6.67 8.14 13.32
N VAL A 54 -6.18 8.62 12.16
CA VAL A 54 -5.02 9.53 12.10
C VAL A 54 -5.35 10.90 12.68
N GLN A 55 -6.59 11.37 12.52
CA GLN A 55 -7.06 12.64 13.08
C GLN A 55 -7.30 12.54 14.59
N ASP A 56 -7.91 11.46 15.04
CA ASP A 56 -8.18 11.19 16.44
C ASP A 56 -8.06 9.69 16.74
N ARG A 57 -7.03 9.34 17.52
CA ARG A 57 -6.74 7.95 17.89
C ARG A 57 -7.72 7.39 18.91
N ASP A 58 -8.46 8.24 19.61
CA ASP A 58 -9.43 7.82 20.63
C ASP A 58 -10.76 7.35 20.04
N LEU A 59 -11.00 7.61 18.76
CA LEU A 59 -12.12 7.03 18.00
C LEU A 59 -12.04 5.50 17.88
N VAL A 60 -10.86 4.90 18.08
CA VAL A 60 -10.69 3.44 18.03
C VAL A 60 -10.83 2.84 19.44
N PRO A 61 -11.81 1.95 19.66
CA PRO A 61 -12.00 1.31 20.95
C PRO A 61 -10.72 0.60 21.43
N PRO A 62 -10.40 0.61 22.74
CA PRO A 62 -9.17 0.03 23.28
C PRO A 62 -8.94 -1.43 22.87
N ALA A 63 -10.01 -2.21 22.75
CA ALA A 63 -9.98 -3.60 22.32
C ALA A 63 -9.42 -3.78 20.89
N HIS A 64 -9.72 -2.85 19.98
CA HIS A 64 -9.32 -2.91 18.57
C HIS A 64 -7.90 -2.38 18.33
N ARG A 65 -7.34 -1.58 19.25
CA ARG A 65 -5.98 -1.02 19.14
C ARG A 65 -4.88 -2.08 19.06
N LYS A 66 -5.09 -3.26 19.67
CA LYS A 66 -4.13 -4.37 19.60
C LYS A 66 -4.11 -5.00 18.20
N VAL A 67 -5.29 -5.25 17.65
CA VAL A 67 -5.46 -5.79 16.29
C VAL A 67 -4.88 -4.81 15.27
N LEU A 68 -5.22 -3.53 15.36
CA LEU A 68 -4.70 -2.51 14.45
C LEU A 68 -3.17 -2.44 14.47
N ARG A 69 -2.54 -2.50 15.65
CA ARG A 69 -1.07 -2.55 15.76
C ARG A 69 -0.47 -3.80 15.15
N LEU A 70 -1.13 -4.95 15.29
CA LEU A 70 -0.69 -6.20 14.65
C LEU A 70 -0.75 -6.07 13.12
N LEU A 71 -1.85 -5.55 12.58
CA LEU A 71 -2.02 -5.33 11.13
C LEU A 71 -0.95 -4.36 10.60
N VAL A 72 -0.71 -3.24 11.29
CA VAL A 72 0.37 -2.30 10.93
C VAL A 72 1.73 -2.99 10.97
N ALA A 73 2.03 -3.80 12.00
CA ALA A 73 3.29 -4.52 12.10
C ALA A 73 3.47 -5.52 10.94
N LEU A 74 2.41 -6.28 10.60
CA LEU A 74 2.42 -7.19 9.46
C LEU A 74 2.61 -6.44 8.14
N GLY A 75 1.93 -5.31 7.96
CA GLY A 75 2.11 -4.45 6.78
C GLY A 75 3.54 -3.93 6.64
N VAL A 76 4.18 -3.52 7.74
CA VAL A 76 5.60 -3.09 7.73
C VAL A 76 6.53 -4.25 7.38
N ILE A 77 6.30 -5.44 7.93
CA ILE A 77 7.08 -6.65 7.61
C ILE A 77 6.92 -7.00 6.13
N GLY A 78 5.69 -7.05 5.63
CA GLY A 78 5.39 -7.34 4.24
C GLY A 78 6.02 -6.33 3.29
N PHE A 79 5.96 -5.04 3.62
CA PHE A 79 6.63 -3.99 2.86
C PHE A 79 8.16 -4.16 2.86
N GLY A 80 8.76 -4.51 4.01
CA GLY A 80 10.19 -4.82 4.10
C GLY A 80 10.60 -5.99 3.20
N MET A 81 9.78 -7.04 3.13
CA MET A 81 10.01 -8.18 2.24
C MET A 81 9.90 -7.80 0.77
N ILE A 82 8.91 -6.98 0.39
CA ILE A 82 8.80 -6.44 -0.97
C ILE A 82 10.05 -5.62 -1.32
N PHE A 83 10.47 -4.72 -0.43
CA PHE A 83 11.62 -3.87 -0.65
C PHE A 83 12.89 -4.70 -0.87
N TRP A 84 13.13 -5.70 -0.01
CA TRP A 84 14.23 -6.64 -0.17
C TRP A 84 14.12 -7.42 -1.48
N GLY A 85 12.95 -7.98 -1.78
CA GLY A 85 12.72 -8.79 -2.98
C GLY A 85 12.94 -8.01 -4.27
N LEU A 86 12.59 -6.72 -4.30
CA LEU A 86 12.85 -5.86 -5.44
C LEU A 86 14.34 -5.47 -5.57
N ILE A 87 15.09 -5.39 -4.47
CA ILE A 87 16.54 -5.16 -4.49
C ILE A 87 17.26 -6.42 -4.96
N ALA A 88 16.96 -7.56 -4.37
CA ALA A 88 17.56 -8.86 -4.67
C ALA A 88 17.07 -9.45 -6.02
N LEU A 89 15.95 -8.95 -6.55
CA LEU A 89 15.22 -9.52 -7.69
C LEU A 89 14.76 -10.97 -7.42
N ASP A 90 14.38 -11.24 -6.18
CA ASP A 90 13.85 -12.52 -5.74
C ASP A 90 12.32 -12.50 -5.74
N VAL A 91 11.73 -13.52 -6.37
CA VAL A 91 10.28 -13.61 -6.57
C VAL A 91 9.57 -13.92 -5.26
N TRP A 92 10.10 -14.86 -4.48
CA TRP A 92 9.53 -15.30 -3.20
C TRP A 92 9.25 -14.14 -2.21
N PRO A 93 10.24 -13.32 -1.81
CA PRO A 93 10.00 -12.24 -0.84
C PRO A 93 9.11 -11.14 -1.42
N THR A 94 9.16 -10.91 -2.73
CA THR A 94 8.32 -9.92 -3.41
C THR A 94 6.84 -10.32 -3.39
N VAL A 95 6.53 -11.56 -3.78
CA VAL A 95 5.15 -12.07 -3.85
C VAL A 95 4.58 -12.35 -2.46
N PHE A 96 5.38 -12.95 -1.58
CA PHE A 96 4.94 -13.21 -0.21
C PHE A 96 4.72 -11.90 0.55
N GLY A 97 5.65 -10.95 0.46
CA GLY A 97 5.50 -9.63 1.06
C GLY A 97 4.26 -8.89 0.54
N ALA A 98 4.00 -8.93 -0.77
CA ALA A 98 2.80 -8.36 -1.36
C ALA A 98 1.51 -9.00 -0.81
N THR A 99 1.50 -10.32 -0.68
CA THR A 99 0.36 -11.04 -0.07
C THR A 99 0.14 -10.62 1.38
N VAL A 100 1.20 -10.52 2.18
CA VAL A 100 1.11 -10.08 3.57
C VAL A 100 0.53 -8.66 3.67
N VAL A 101 0.97 -7.73 2.82
CA VAL A 101 0.44 -6.35 2.78
C VAL A 101 -1.03 -6.29 2.38
N VAL A 102 -1.50 -7.20 1.50
CA VAL A 102 -2.90 -7.22 1.06
C VAL A 102 -3.83 -7.83 2.11
N VAL A 103 -3.32 -8.77 2.93
CA VAL A 103 -4.10 -9.47 3.96
C VAL A 103 -4.11 -8.71 5.29
N ALA A 104 -3.04 -7.97 5.59
CA ALA A 104 -2.92 -7.11 6.77
C ALA A 104 -3.75 -5.83 6.62
#